data_AF-A0AAP7A596-F1
#
_entry.id   AF-A0AAP7A596-F1
#
_cell.length_a   1.000
_cell.length_b   1.000
_cell.length_c   1.000
_cell.angle_alpha   90.00
_cell.angle_beta   90.00
_cell.angle_gamma   90.00
#
_symmetry.space_group_name_H-M   'P 1'
#
loop_
_entity.id
_entity.type
_entity.pdbx_description
1 polymer ?
#
loop_
_entity_poly.entity_id
_entity_poly.type
_entity_poly.pdbx_seq_one_letter_code
_entity_poly.pdbx_strand_id
1 'polypeptide(L)' 'MSFWKLAFDCKWIDADGLCAAVKTDMNQFGEITPEQYKEITGKDYFKK' A
#
# COMPACT_ATOMS: atom_id res chain seq x y z
N MET A 1 -9.73 7.78 -4.57
CA MET A 1 -10.47 7.52 -3.31
C MET A 1 -10.07 6.14 -2.80
N SER A 2 -8.83 5.99 -2.37
CA SER A 2 -8.24 4.66 -2.15
C SER A 2 -8.79 4.08 -0.85
N PHE A 3 -9.57 3.00 -0.93
CA PHE A 3 -10.02 2.19 0.20
C PHE A 3 -8.88 1.96 1.21
N TRP A 4 -7.69 1.70 0.68
CA TRP A 4 -6.42 1.57 1.38
C TRP A 4 -6.01 2.78 2.24
N LYS A 5 -6.29 4.02 1.81
CA LYS A 5 -6.02 5.22 2.60
C LYS A 5 -6.91 5.27 3.84
N LEU A 6 -8.20 4.95 3.68
CA LEU A 6 -9.15 4.91 4.79
C LEU A 6 -8.86 3.74 5.73
N ALA A 7 -8.54 2.56 5.18
CA ALA A 7 -8.16 1.39 5.95
C ALA A 7 -6.89 1.65 6.76
N PHE A 8 -5.90 2.36 6.20
CA PHE A 8 -4.69 2.75 6.91
C PHE A 8 -4.96 3.83 7.99
N ASP A 9 -5.78 4.84 7.68
CA ASP A 9 -6.17 5.90 8.61
C ASP A 9 -6.98 5.35 9.80
N CYS A 10 -7.88 4.39 9.52
CA CYS A 10 -8.63 3.65 10.53
C CYS A 10 -7.81 2.55 11.25
N LYS A 11 -6.52 2.39 10.92
CA LYS A 11 -5.63 1.33 11.43
C LYS A 11 -6.20 -0.09 11.27
N TRP A 12 -6.99 -0.33 10.23
CA TRP A 12 -7.44 -1.66 9.85
C TRP A 12 -6.30 -2.50 9.27
N ILE A 13 -5.26 -1.81 8.78
CA ILE A 13 -4.13 -2.41 8.11
C ILE A 13 -2.85 -1.64 8.39
N ASP A 14 -1.79 -2.37 8.71
CA ASP A 14 -0.45 -1.86 8.87
C ASP A 14 0.27 -1.65 7.54
N ALA A 15 1.40 -0.95 7.57
CA ALA A 15 2.23 -0.71 6.40
C ALA A 15 2.63 -2.03 5.70
N ASP A 16 2.84 -3.10 6.46
CA ASP A 16 3.16 -4.43 5.92
C ASP A 16 1.96 -5.07 5.17
N GLY A 17 0.76 -4.95 5.72
CA GLY A 17 -0.44 -5.40 5.00
C GLY A 17 -0.70 -4.54 3.75
N LEU A 18 -0.47 -3.23 3.86
CA LEU A 18 -0.62 -2.33 2.72
C LEU A 18 0.42 -2.64 1.63
N CYS A 19 1.60 -3.13 2.00
CA CYS A 19 2.66 -3.57 1.10
C CYS A 19 2.19 -4.75 0.23
N ALA A 20 1.37 -5.65 0.78
CA ALA A 20 0.74 -6.75 0.04
C ALA A 20 -0.34 -6.29 -0.95
N ALA A 21 -0.92 -5.10 -0.74
CA ALA A 21 -1.83 -4.47 -1.69
C ALA A 21 -1.12 -3.68 -2.79
N VAL A 22 0.21 -3.53 -2.70
CA VAL A 22 0.99 -2.83 -3.72
C VAL A 22 1.14 -3.69 -4.96
N LYS A 23 0.76 -3.09 -6.08
CA LYS A 23 0.91 -3.63 -7.42
C LYS A 23 2.38 -3.61 -7.79
N THR A 24 2.92 -4.79 -7.99
CA THR A 24 4.30 -4.98 -8.47
C THR A 24 4.32 -6.08 -9.53
N ASP A 25 5.44 -6.26 -10.21
CA ASP A 25 5.62 -7.38 -11.17
C ASP A 25 5.34 -8.76 -10.55
N MET A 26 5.57 -8.91 -9.25
CA MET A 26 5.29 -10.15 -8.51
C MET A 26 3.85 -10.21 -7.97
N ASN A 27 3.19 -9.05 -7.84
CA ASN A 27 1.86 -8.93 -7.28
C ASN A 27 0.95 -8.14 -8.25
N GLN A 28 0.50 -8.81 -9.30
CA GLN A 28 -0.41 -8.24 -10.31
C GLN A 28 -1.80 -7.92 -9.75
N PHE A 29 -2.15 -8.52 -8.60
CA PHE A 29 -3.41 -8.32 -7.88
C PHE A 29 -3.40 -7.09 -6.97
N GLY A 30 -2.27 -6.38 -6.85
CA GLY A 30 -2.24 -5.14 -6.10
C GLY A 30 -3.12 -4.07 -6.76
N GLU A 31 -3.83 -3.31 -5.92
CA GLU A 31 -4.71 -2.23 -6.35
C GLU A 31 -4.04 -0.85 -6.28
N ILE A 32 -2.96 -0.70 -5.52
CA ILE A 32 -2.25 0.57 -5.34
C ILE A 32 -0.83 0.49 -5.90
N THR A 33 -0.29 1.58 -6.43
CA THR A 33 1.12 1.63 -6.85
C THR A 33 2.06 1.87 -5.65
N PRO A 34 3.37 1.57 -5.77
CA PRO A 34 4.34 1.93 -4.72
C PRO A 34 4.37 3.44 -4.40
N GLU A 35 4.05 4.28 -5.38
CA GLU A 35 3.87 5.73 -5.17
C GLU A 35 2.66 6.02 -4.28
N GLN A 36 1.50 5.41 -4.56
CA GLN A 36 0.32 5.55 -3.71
C GLN A 36 0.52 4.96 -2.31
N TYR A 37 1.27 3.86 -2.18
CA TYR A 37 1.66 3.33 -0.89
C TYR A 37 2.47 4.34 -0.08
N LYS A 38 3.39 5.06 -0.72
CA LYS A 38 4.17 6.11 -0.07
C LYS A 38 3.29 7.30 0.32
N GLU A 39 2.32 7.69 -0.51
CA GLU A 39 1.35 8.72 -0.16
C GLU A 39 0.42 8.33 1.00
N ILE A 40 0.07 7.05 1.13
CA ILE A 40 -0.83 6.57 2.19
C ILE A 40 -0.07 6.36 3.50
N THR A 41 1.08 5.70 3.45
CA THR A 41 1.82 5.29 4.66
C THR A 41 2.86 6.30 5.11
N GLY A 42 3.27 7.22 4.23
CA GLY A 42 4.44 8.06 4.42
C GLY A 42 5.77 7.29 4.39
N LYS A 43 5.76 5.98 4.09
CA LYS A 43 6.94 5.12 4.05
C LYS A 43 7.29 4.79 2.60
N ASP A 44 8.58 4.75 2.31
CA ASP A 44 9.05 4.25 1.01
C ASP A 44 8.78 2.75 0.90
N TYR A 45 8.20 2.36 -0.24
CA TYR A 45 8.09 0.96 -0.62
C TYR A 45 9.46 0.45 -1.08
N PHE A 46 10.33 0.08 -0.13
CA PHE A 46 11.61 -0.55 -0.45
C PHE A 46 11.38 -2.01 -0.87
N LYS A 47 11.22 -2.23 -2.16
CA LYS A 47 11.32 -3.55 -2.79
C LYS A 47 12.81 -3.96 -2.69
N LYS A 48 13.18 -4.76 -1.70
CA LYS A 48 14.50 -5.39 -1.62
C LYS A 48 14.47 -6.74 -2.32
#